data_AF-M0BZ19-F1
#
_entry.id   AF-M0BZ19-F1
#
_cell.length_a   1.000
_cell.length_b   1.000
_cell.length_c   1.000
_cell.angle_alpha   90.00
_cell.angle_beta   90.00
_cell.angle_gamma   90.00
#
_symmetry.space_group_name_H-M   'P 1'
#
loop_
_entity.id
_entity.type
_entity.pdbx_description
1 polymer ?
#
loop_
_entity_poly.entity_id
_entity_poly.type
_entity_poly.pdbx_seq_one_letter_code
_entity_poly.pdbx_strand_id
1 'polypeptide(L)'
;VVVAGGMERMTNMGTAGATKGLAGAADDLYEVRSGVTFPGAYALMARAYFDEYGGTHEDLAHIAVKNHDNALVNDHAHLQQEITVEEALGAPEIASPFTLYDSCPISDGASALV
;
A
#
# COMPACT_ATOMS: atom_id res chain seq x y z
N VAL A 1 20.70 6.96 -27.79
CA VAL A 1 20.05 5.84 -27.06
C VAL A 1 20.38 6.03 -25.59
N VAL A 2 19.37 6.09 -24.72
CA VAL A 2 19.52 6.30 -23.27
C VAL A 2 18.75 5.18 -22.58
N VAL A 3 19.26 4.68 -21.45
CA VAL A 3 18.52 3.70 -20.63
C VAL A 3 18.11 4.37 -19.33
N ALA A 4 16.86 4.17 -18.92
CA ALA A 4 16.35 4.54 -17.60
C ALA A 4 15.83 3.28 -16.90
N GLY A 5 16.16 3.11 -15.62
CA GLY A 5 15.70 1.96 -14.85
C GLY A 5 15.70 2.24 -13.35
N GLY A 6 15.01 1.37 -12.62
CA GLY A 6 14.91 1.41 -11.16
C GLY A 6 14.87 0.00 -10.59
N MET A 7 15.32 -0.15 -9.35
CA MET A 7 15.24 -1.39 -8.58
C MET A 7 15.00 -1.10 -7.12
N GLU A 8 14.48 -2.06 -6.39
CA GLU A 8 14.35 -2.00 -4.94
C GLU A 8 14.49 -3.40 -4.34
N ARG A 9 15.09 -3.49 -3.13
CA ARG A 9 15.16 -4.72 -2.34
C ARG A 9 14.86 -4.43 -0.88
N MET A 10 13.71 -4.91 -0.42
CA MET A 10 13.15 -4.62 0.89
C MET A 10 12.94 -5.87 1.76
N THR A 11 12.83 -7.06 1.15
CA THR A 11 12.49 -8.29 1.90
C THR A 11 13.53 -8.71 2.93
N ASN A 12 14.77 -8.21 2.83
CA ASN A 12 15.84 -8.46 3.78
C ASN A 12 15.77 -7.60 5.05
N MET A 13 14.84 -6.65 5.16
CA MET A 13 14.74 -5.71 6.28
C MET A 13 13.69 -6.09 7.34
N GLY A 14 12.77 -7.00 6.99
CA GLY A 14 11.55 -7.25 7.77
C GLY A 14 10.60 -6.03 7.81
N THR A 15 9.39 -6.22 8.35
CA THR A 15 8.33 -5.18 8.31
C THR A 15 8.75 -3.88 8.98
N ALA A 16 9.31 -3.93 10.20
CA ALA A 16 9.70 -2.70 10.92
C ALA A 16 10.83 -1.94 10.19
N GLY A 17 11.78 -2.65 9.60
CA GLY A 17 12.87 -2.05 8.83
C GLY A 17 12.35 -1.42 7.54
N ALA A 18 11.49 -2.12 6.81
CA ALA A 18 10.85 -1.61 5.60
C ALA A 18 9.98 -0.37 5.89
N THR A 19 9.15 -0.39 6.95
CA THR A 19 8.34 0.77 7.37
C THR A 19 9.22 1.98 7.68
N LYS A 20 10.33 1.78 8.40
CA LYS A 20 11.29 2.85 8.70
C LYS A 20 11.99 3.37 7.43
N GLY A 21 12.37 2.48 6.51
CA GLY A 21 12.98 2.87 5.24
C GLY A 21 12.04 3.70 4.39
N LEU A 22 10.79 3.25 4.23
CA LEU A 22 9.75 3.97 3.50
C LEU A 22 9.48 5.34 4.11
N ALA A 23 9.45 5.44 5.45
CA ALA A 23 9.24 6.70 6.17
C ALA A 23 10.24 7.81 5.76
N GLY A 24 11.38 7.49 5.16
CA GLY A 24 12.31 8.48 4.60
C GLY A 24 11.74 9.34 3.46
N ALA A 25 10.60 8.97 2.90
CA ALA A 25 9.86 9.77 1.92
C ALA A 25 8.90 10.80 2.55
N ALA A 26 8.65 10.72 3.86
CA ALA A 26 7.79 11.64 4.61
C ALA A 26 8.62 12.74 5.31
N ASP A 27 7.96 13.75 5.88
CA ASP A 27 8.66 14.78 6.64
C ASP A 27 9.13 14.23 8.01
N ASP A 28 10.44 14.22 8.24
CA ASP A 28 11.03 13.70 9.47
C ASP A 28 10.55 14.45 10.71
N LEU A 29 10.48 15.79 10.63
CA LEU A 29 10.20 16.64 11.78
C LEU A 29 8.72 16.62 12.15
N TYR A 30 7.84 16.65 11.15
CA TYR A 30 6.42 16.84 11.37
C TYR A 30 5.62 15.54 11.36
N GLU A 31 6.09 14.49 10.68
CA GLU A 31 5.35 13.23 10.52
C GLU A 31 6.07 12.06 11.20
N VAL A 32 7.30 11.74 10.79
CA VAL A 32 7.99 10.52 11.21
C VAL A 32 8.28 10.51 12.70
N ARG A 33 8.80 11.61 13.26
CA ARG A 33 9.10 11.72 14.71
C ARG A 33 7.86 11.67 15.58
N SER A 34 6.72 12.04 15.04
CA SER A 34 5.41 11.94 15.69
C SER A 34 4.83 10.52 15.64
N GLY A 35 5.51 9.59 14.95
CA GLY A 35 5.10 8.20 14.81
C GLY A 35 4.10 7.94 13.68
N VAL A 36 3.90 8.90 12.78
CA VAL A 36 3.02 8.71 11.62
C VAL A 36 3.69 7.74 10.64
N THR A 37 3.06 6.58 10.44
CA THR A 37 3.46 5.62 9.42
C THR A 37 2.76 5.92 8.09
N PHE A 38 3.26 5.39 6.98
CA PHE A 38 2.62 5.57 5.68
C PHE A 38 1.16 5.10 5.63
N PRO A 39 0.81 3.89 6.12
CA PRO A 39 -0.59 3.50 6.25
C PRO A 39 -1.39 4.48 7.13
N GLY A 40 -0.80 4.98 8.22
CA GLY A 40 -1.43 5.98 9.10
C GLY A 40 -1.70 7.31 8.40
N ALA A 41 -0.74 7.83 7.62
CA ALA A 41 -0.90 9.06 6.86
C ALA A 41 -2.03 8.94 5.83
N TYR A 42 -2.04 7.88 5.04
CA TYR A 42 -3.12 7.66 4.06
C TYR A 42 -4.47 7.39 4.72
N ALA A 43 -4.50 6.74 5.89
CA ALA A 43 -5.73 6.56 6.64
C ALA A 43 -6.31 7.91 7.11
N LEU A 44 -5.47 8.85 7.54
CA LEU A 44 -5.90 10.22 7.86
C LEU A 44 -6.47 10.93 6.61
N MET A 45 -5.84 10.76 5.45
CA MET A 45 -6.35 11.31 4.19
C MET A 45 -7.70 10.70 3.80
N ALA A 46 -7.87 9.39 3.95
CA ALA A 46 -9.13 8.70 3.65
C ALA A 46 -10.26 9.19 4.57
N ARG A 47 -10.00 9.35 5.88
CA ARG A 47 -10.99 9.92 6.80
C ARG A 47 -11.38 11.35 6.42
N ALA A 48 -10.40 12.20 6.10
CA ALA A 48 -10.68 13.56 5.65
C ALA A 48 -11.50 13.59 4.35
N TYR A 49 -11.23 12.65 3.44
CA TYR A 49 -12.02 12.49 2.22
C TYR A 49 -13.46 12.07 2.53
N PHE A 50 -13.65 11.06 3.39
CA PHE A 50 -14.98 10.61 3.79
C PHE A 50 -15.79 11.69 4.51
N ASP A 51 -15.15 12.48 5.36
CA ASP A 51 -15.81 13.58 6.08
C ASP A 51 -16.31 14.68 5.13
N GLU A 52 -15.54 15.02 4.09
CA GLU A 52 -15.87 16.11 3.15
C GLU A 52 -16.78 15.65 2.00
N TYR A 53 -16.50 14.49 1.42
CA TYR A 53 -17.12 14.04 0.16
C TYR A 53 -18.03 12.81 0.34
N GLY A 54 -18.06 12.22 1.53
CA GLY A 54 -18.66 10.92 1.77
C GLY A 54 -17.80 9.77 1.24
N GLY A 55 -18.37 8.57 1.29
CA GLY A 55 -17.68 7.32 1.01
C GLY A 55 -17.44 6.50 2.26
N THR A 56 -17.01 5.27 2.05
CA THR A 56 -16.89 4.24 3.08
C THR A 56 -15.66 3.38 2.82
N HIS A 57 -15.28 2.58 3.83
CA HIS A 57 -14.23 1.57 3.64
C HIS A 57 -14.62 0.51 2.60
N GLU A 58 -15.92 0.24 2.41
CA GLU A 58 -16.42 -0.66 1.37
C GLU A 58 -16.07 -0.17 -0.05
N ASP A 59 -16.15 1.14 -0.29
CA ASP A 59 -15.73 1.74 -1.57
C ASP A 59 -14.24 1.47 -1.86
N LEU A 60 -13.40 1.49 -0.83
CA LEU A 60 -11.97 1.19 -0.94
C LEU A 60 -11.72 -0.32 -1.12
N ALA A 61 -12.49 -1.17 -0.45
CA ALA A 61 -12.39 -2.62 -0.58
C ALA A 61 -12.63 -3.07 -2.04
N HIS A 62 -13.56 -2.42 -2.76
CA HIS A 62 -13.74 -2.68 -4.19
C HIS A 62 -12.50 -2.39 -5.05
N ILE A 63 -11.67 -1.42 -4.64
CA ILE A 63 -10.40 -1.12 -5.31
C ILE A 63 -9.43 -2.28 -5.13
N ALA A 64 -9.33 -2.82 -3.90
CA ALA A 64 -8.48 -3.96 -3.60
C ALA A 64 -8.90 -5.20 -4.40
N VAL A 65 -10.19 -5.57 -4.40
CA VAL A 65 -10.73 -6.68 -5.19
C VAL A 65 -10.38 -6.53 -6.68
N LYS A 66 -10.63 -5.36 -7.25
CA LYS A 66 -10.31 -5.07 -8.65
C LYS A 66 -8.80 -5.16 -8.93
N ASN A 67 -7.93 -4.73 -8.02
CA ASN A 67 -6.49 -4.84 -8.20
C ASN A 67 -6.03 -6.31 -8.17
N HIS A 68 -6.58 -7.11 -7.26
CA HIS A 68 -6.30 -8.54 -7.12
C HIS A 68 -6.79 -9.35 -8.34
N ASP A 69 -7.98 -9.06 -8.86
CA ASP A 69 -8.50 -9.67 -10.10
C ASP A 69 -7.57 -9.39 -11.30
N ASN A 70 -7.16 -8.14 -11.49
CA ASN A 70 -6.20 -7.78 -12.55
C ASN A 70 -4.83 -8.46 -12.38
N ALA A 71 -4.44 -8.82 -11.15
CA ALA A 71 -3.17 -9.46 -10.88
C ALA A 71 -3.15 -10.94 -11.30
N LEU A 72 -4.30 -11.61 -11.38
CA LEU A 72 -4.39 -13.05 -11.68
C LEU A 72 -3.79 -13.45 -13.04
N VAL A 73 -3.87 -12.54 -14.02
CA VAL A 73 -3.39 -12.78 -15.39
C VAL A 73 -2.02 -12.15 -15.66
N ASN A 74 -1.38 -11.57 -14.65
CA ASN A 74 -0.10 -10.91 -14.78
C ASN A 74 1.02 -11.76 -14.16
N ASP A 75 1.85 -12.37 -15.00
CA ASP A 75 2.99 -13.22 -14.59
C ASP A 75 4.06 -12.49 -13.75
N HIS A 76 4.02 -11.15 -13.73
CA HIS A 76 4.92 -10.33 -12.92
C HIS A 76 4.30 -9.82 -11.62
N ALA A 77 3.02 -10.08 -11.36
CA ALA A 77 2.38 -9.65 -10.13
C ALA A 77 2.90 -10.46 -8.93
N HIS A 78 3.23 -9.76 -7.84
CA HIS A 78 3.64 -10.41 -6.59
C HIS A 78 2.48 -11.19 -5.94
N LEU A 79 1.27 -10.60 -5.93
CA LEU A 79 0.08 -11.21 -5.36
C LEU A 79 -0.87 -11.65 -6.47
N GLN A 80 -0.80 -12.90 -6.87
CA GLN A 80 -1.72 -13.53 -7.83
C GLN A 80 -2.82 -14.29 -7.07
N GLN A 81 -3.59 -13.57 -6.27
CA GLN A 81 -4.63 -14.14 -5.41
C GLN A 81 -5.93 -13.36 -5.58
N GLU A 82 -7.03 -14.05 -5.79
CA GLU A 82 -8.37 -13.47 -5.79
C GLU A 82 -8.82 -13.18 -4.34
N ILE A 83 -9.53 -12.07 -4.13
CA ILE A 83 -10.13 -11.71 -2.83
C ILE A 83 -11.54 -11.18 -3.03
N THR A 84 -12.38 -11.28 -1.99
CA THR A 84 -13.71 -10.63 -1.95
C THR A 84 -13.71 -9.34 -1.13
N VAL A 85 -14.80 -8.56 -1.23
CA VAL A 85 -15.00 -7.35 -0.42
C VAL A 85 -15.06 -7.71 1.06
N GLU A 86 -15.74 -8.81 1.42
CA GLU A 86 -15.82 -9.28 2.81
C GLU A 86 -14.45 -9.67 3.36
N GLU A 87 -13.60 -10.30 2.54
CA GLU A 87 -12.23 -10.63 2.93
C GLU A 87 -11.38 -9.36 3.12
N ALA A 88 -11.54 -8.37 2.24
CA ALA A 88 -10.88 -7.07 2.35
C ALA A 88 -11.28 -6.34 3.65
N LEU A 89 -12.57 -6.23 3.93
CA LEU A 89 -13.10 -5.56 5.13
C LEU A 89 -12.79 -6.33 6.43
N GLY A 90 -12.77 -7.67 6.37
CA GLY A 90 -12.53 -8.54 7.52
C GLY A 90 -11.05 -8.81 7.84
N ALA A 91 -10.13 -8.33 7.00
CA ALA A 91 -8.70 -8.51 7.20
C ALA A 91 -8.18 -7.74 8.43
N PRO A 92 -6.99 -8.09 8.95
CA PRO A 92 -6.41 -7.39 10.10
C PRO A 92 -6.31 -5.87 9.85
N GLU A 93 -6.81 -5.08 10.81
CA GLU A 93 -6.67 -3.62 10.76
C GLU A 93 -5.19 -3.23 10.87
N ILE A 94 -4.76 -2.32 9.99
CA ILE A 94 -3.40 -1.76 10.00
C ILE A 94 -3.42 -0.33 10.53
N ALA A 95 -4.36 0.48 10.03
CA ALA A 95 -4.58 1.85 10.46
C ALA A 95 -5.99 2.27 10.06
N SER A 96 -6.94 2.25 11.01
CA SER A 96 -8.35 2.55 10.74
C SER A 96 -8.53 3.76 9.80
N PRO A 97 -9.30 3.67 8.70
CA PRO A 97 -10.20 2.57 8.35
C PRO A 97 -9.51 1.39 7.64
N PHE A 98 -8.21 1.47 7.35
CA PHE A 98 -7.54 0.49 6.49
C PHE A 98 -7.22 -0.84 7.18
N THR A 99 -7.41 -1.91 6.41
CA THR A 99 -6.98 -3.27 6.70
C THR A 99 -5.79 -3.68 5.83
N LEU A 100 -5.32 -4.91 5.99
CA LEU A 100 -4.16 -5.44 5.28
C LEU A 100 -4.27 -5.31 3.75
N TYR A 101 -5.46 -5.53 3.17
CA TYR A 101 -5.66 -5.50 1.72
C TYR A 101 -5.72 -4.09 1.11
N ASP A 102 -5.80 -3.05 1.94
CA ASP A 102 -5.66 -1.66 1.49
C ASP A 102 -4.18 -1.24 1.31
N SER A 103 -3.24 -2.09 1.75
CA SER A 103 -1.80 -1.81 1.69
C SER A 103 -1.13 -2.62 0.58
N CYS A 104 -0.21 -1.99 -0.16
CA CYS A 104 0.64 -2.71 -1.10
C CYS A 104 1.67 -3.60 -0.37
N PRO A 105 2.07 -4.74 -0.96
CA PRO A 105 3.06 -5.62 -0.34
C PRO A 105 4.46 -5.03 -0.43
N ILE A 106 5.29 -5.35 0.57
CA ILE A 106 6.73 -5.14 0.49
C ILE A 106 7.29 -6.11 -0.57
N SER A 107 7.90 -5.57 -1.62
CA SER A 107 8.31 -6.33 -2.81
C SER A 107 9.75 -6.02 -3.21
N ASP A 108 10.45 -7.01 -3.75
CA ASP A 108 11.73 -6.83 -4.42
C ASP A 108 11.52 -6.85 -5.94
N GLY A 109 12.21 -5.99 -6.69
CA GLY A 109 12.04 -5.96 -8.14
C GLY A 109 12.91 -4.94 -8.86
N ALA A 110 12.93 -5.01 -10.19
CA ALA A 110 13.61 -4.06 -11.05
C ALA A 110 12.90 -3.93 -12.41
N SER A 111 13.01 -2.77 -13.05
CA SER A 111 12.53 -2.53 -14.42
C SER A 111 13.41 -1.50 -15.15
N ALA A 112 13.44 -1.55 -16.48
CA ALA A 112 14.19 -0.60 -17.30
C ALA A 112 13.54 -0.38 -18.68
N LEU A 113 13.79 0.78 -19.28
CA LEU A 113 13.35 1.22 -20.60
C LEU A 113 14.54 1.80 -21.39
N VAL A 114 14.55 1.63 -22.72
CA VAL A 114 15.59 2.07 -23.67
C VAL A 114 15.04 3.11 -24.65
#